data_AF-A0A9D7PWL3-F1
#
_entry.id   AF-A0A9D7PWL3-F1
#
_cell.length_a   1.000
_cell.length_b   1.000
_cell.length_c   1.000
_cell.angle_alpha   90.00
_cell.angle_beta   90.00
_cell.angle_gamma   90.00
#
_symmetry.space_group_name_H-M   'P 1'
#
loop_
_entity.id
_entity.type
_entity.pdbx_description
1 polymer ?
#
loop_
_entity_poly.entity_id
_entity_poly.type
_entity_poly.pdbx_seq_one_letter_code
_entity_poly.pdbx_strand_id
1 'polypeptide(L)'
;MKLIYFIILPFLITGLTHCGDKENGKTDKECPDNLACTEIFVTVSVPLIFKNHSFEELARSETSLVSGNEIIFVNEFSINPGSVIQFAAIVNDMHLKKLKKEGSEVIFIIFDKNNKKIFEEKFIIGHDCCHVEKRSGPEEIIL
;
A
#
# COMPACT_ATOMS: atom_id res chain seq x y z
N MET A 1 -0.91 -51.61 49.86
CA MET A 1 -1.49 -50.32 50.34
C MET A 1 -0.88 -49.22 49.47
N LYS A 2 -1.55 -48.41 48.65
CA LYS A 2 -2.94 -47.92 48.51
C LYS A 2 -3.28 -47.85 46.99
N LEU A 3 -4.33 -48.54 46.51
CA LEU A 3 -5.62 -48.01 45.98
C LEU A 3 -5.49 -46.70 45.16
N ILE A 4 -5.49 -46.75 43.81
CA ILE A 4 -6.63 -46.63 42.86
C ILE A 4 -7.51 -45.39 43.09
N TYR A 5 -7.53 -44.46 42.13
CA TYR A 5 -8.80 -43.95 41.55
C TYR A 5 -8.55 -43.31 40.17
N PHE A 6 -8.85 -44.10 39.14
CA PHE A 6 -9.07 -43.69 37.75
C PHE A 6 -10.46 -43.04 37.72
N ILE A 7 -10.56 -41.71 37.55
CA ILE A 7 -11.85 -41.05 37.30
C ILE A 7 -11.95 -40.81 35.79
N ILE A 8 -12.56 -41.78 35.13
CA ILE A 8 -13.14 -41.66 33.80
C ILE A 8 -14.44 -40.88 33.99
N LEU A 9 -14.52 -39.66 33.46
CA LEU A 9 -15.80 -38.97 33.28
C LEU A 9 -16.06 -38.82 31.78
N PRO A 10 -16.91 -39.67 31.18
CA PRO A 10 -17.39 -39.48 29.82
C PRO A 10 -18.65 -38.62 29.90
N PHE A 11 -18.51 -37.29 29.80
CA PHE A 11 -19.68 -36.42 29.61
C PHE A 11 -19.85 -36.08 28.14
N LEU A 12 -20.53 -37.01 27.50
CA LEU A 12 -21.26 -36.89 26.26
C LEU A 12 -22.29 -35.75 26.40
N ILE A 13 -22.00 -34.56 25.88
CA ILE A 13 -23.05 -33.62 25.45
C ILE A 13 -22.78 -33.27 24.00
N THR A 14 -23.35 -34.10 23.14
CA THR A 14 -23.83 -33.70 21.83
C THR A 14 -24.84 -32.56 22.00
N GLY A 15 -24.50 -31.38 21.51
CA GLY A 15 -25.35 -30.18 21.58
C GLY A 15 -25.11 -29.27 20.39
N LEU A 16 -25.83 -29.55 19.30
CA LEU A 16 -26.37 -28.60 18.33
C LEU A 16 -25.38 -27.62 17.66
N THR A 17 -24.95 -28.03 16.46
CA THR A 17 -25.07 -27.23 15.23
C THR A 17 -25.45 -25.76 15.44
N HIS A 18 -24.45 -24.90 15.64
CA HIS A 18 -24.61 -23.48 15.39
C HIS A 18 -24.33 -23.25 13.91
N CYS A 19 -25.40 -23.06 13.13
CA CYS A 19 -25.35 -22.31 11.89
C CYS A 19 -24.85 -20.90 12.23
N GLY A 20 -23.54 -20.68 12.09
CA GLY A 20 -22.96 -19.35 12.01
C GLY A 20 -22.77 -19.02 10.55
N ASP A 21 -23.77 -18.35 10.01
CA ASP A 21 -23.87 -17.62 8.74
C ASP A 21 -22.91 -17.97 7.60
N LYS A 22 -23.53 -18.29 6.45
CA LYS A 22 -22.92 -18.05 5.15
C LYS A 22 -22.36 -16.63 5.17
N GLU A 23 -21.04 -16.49 5.21
CA GLU A 23 -20.40 -15.25 4.76
C GLU A 23 -20.72 -15.15 3.26
N ASN A 24 -21.89 -14.58 2.99
CA ASN A 24 -22.25 -13.98 1.72
C ASN A 24 -21.03 -13.20 1.26
N GLY A 25 -20.61 -13.51 0.03
CA GLY A 25 -19.39 -13.01 -0.56
C GLY A 25 -19.14 -11.57 -0.17
N LYS A 26 -17.87 -11.29 0.16
CA LYS A 26 -17.30 -9.94 0.06
C LYS A 26 -17.63 -9.46 -1.35
N THR A 27 -18.79 -8.85 -1.51
CA THR A 27 -19.02 -7.88 -2.55
C THR A 27 -18.10 -6.77 -2.12
N ASP A 28 -16.93 -6.72 -2.76
CA ASP A 28 -16.16 -5.48 -2.83
C ASP A 28 -17.19 -4.42 -3.21
N LYS A 29 -17.68 -3.68 -2.21
CA LYS A 29 -18.77 -2.74 -2.44
C LYS A 29 -18.19 -1.70 -3.38
N GLU A 30 -18.54 -1.85 -4.65
CA GLU A 30 -18.27 -0.87 -5.68
C GLU A 30 -18.76 0.48 -5.18
N CYS A 31 -17.98 1.50 -5.48
CA CYS A 31 -18.31 2.85 -5.04
C CYS A 31 -19.63 3.26 -5.70
N PRO A 32 -20.56 3.90 -4.96
CA PRO A 32 -21.81 4.34 -5.56
C PRO A 32 -21.54 5.23 -6.77
N ASP A 33 -22.22 4.98 -7.89
CA ASP A 33 -22.03 5.74 -9.14
C ASP A 33 -22.23 7.26 -8.96
N ASN A 34 -23.03 7.65 -7.97
CA ASN A 34 -23.37 9.04 -7.65
C ASN A 34 -22.67 9.55 -6.38
N LEU A 35 -21.55 8.95 -5.98
CA LEU A 35 -20.77 9.45 -4.85
C LEU A 35 -20.08 10.76 -5.25
N ALA A 36 -20.45 11.85 -4.58
CA ALA A 36 -19.71 13.11 -4.67
C ALA A 36 -18.48 13.05 -3.75
N CYS A 37 -17.29 13.04 -4.33
CA CYS A 37 -16.04 13.22 -3.60
C CYS A 37 -15.76 14.72 -3.36
N THR A 38 -15.11 15.06 -2.26
CA THR A 38 -14.61 16.41 -2.04
C THR A 38 -13.55 16.78 -3.08
N GLU A 39 -13.40 18.05 -3.43
CA GLU A 39 -12.36 18.54 -4.36
C GLU A 39 -10.93 18.50 -3.79
N ILE A 40 -10.65 17.60 -2.85
CA ILE A 40 -9.32 17.37 -2.29
C ILE A 40 -8.60 16.40 -3.21
N PHE A 41 -7.36 16.72 -3.57
CA PHE A 41 -6.52 15.84 -4.37
C PHE A 41 -5.42 15.26 -3.50
N VAL A 42 -5.46 13.95 -3.27
CA VAL A 42 -4.53 13.22 -2.41
C VAL A 42 -3.41 12.60 -3.24
N THR A 43 -2.21 12.64 -2.67
CA THR A 43 -1.01 12.00 -3.21
C THR A 43 -0.38 11.18 -2.10
N VAL A 44 -0.11 9.91 -2.36
CA VAL A 44 0.75 9.11 -1.49
C VAL A 44 2.18 9.49 -1.81
N SER A 45 2.88 10.02 -0.82
CA SER A 45 4.30 10.38 -0.93
C SER A 45 5.11 9.77 0.21
N VAL A 46 6.42 9.69 0.02
CA VAL A 46 7.36 9.17 1.01
C VAL A 46 8.53 10.15 1.18
N PRO A 47 8.92 10.49 2.43
CA PRO A 47 10.11 11.28 2.72
C PRO A 47 11.38 10.61 2.16
N LEU A 48 12.26 11.43 1.57
CA LEU A 48 13.61 11.05 1.17
C LEU A 48 14.61 11.62 2.18
N ILE A 49 15.47 10.74 2.71
CA ILE A 49 16.56 11.07 3.63
C ILE A 49 17.88 10.80 2.92
N PHE A 50 18.68 11.83 2.74
CA PHE A 50 19.95 11.77 2.02
C PHE A 50 21.10 11.52 3.00
N LYS A 51 21.78 10.37 2.87
CA LYS A 51 23.02 10.04 3.60
C LYS A 51 24.24 10.08 2.69
N ASN A 52 24.16 9.47 1.51
CA ASN A 52 25.28 9.32 0.58
C ASN A 52 25.05 10.02 -0.76
N HIS A 53 23.80 10.34 -1.08
CA HIS A 53 23.41 11.04 -2.30
C HIS A 53 23.04 12.49 -2.01
N SER A 54 23.15 13.35 -3.02
CA SER A 54 22.60 14.71 -2.98
C SER A 54 21.27 14.75 -3.73
N PHE A 55 20.34 15.61 -3.31
CA PHE A 55 19.05 15.75 -4.00
C PHE A 55 19.25 16.17 -5.46
N GLU A 56 20.29 16.97 -5.71
CA GLU A 56 20.70 17.46 -7.02
C GLU A 56 21.14 16.35 -7.98
N GLU A 57 21.40 15.13 -7.52
CA GLU A 57 21.69 13.98 -8.38
C GLU A 57 20.43 13.31 -8.93
N LEU A 58 19.28 13.53 -8.30
CA LEU A 58 18.02 12.91 -8.69
C LEU A 58 17.46 13.58 -9.95
N ALA A 59 16.84 12.77 -10.81
CA ALA A 59 16.15 13.26 -12.00
C ALA A 59 14.65 13.02 -11.92
N ARG A 60 14.25 11.76 -11.74
CA ARG A 60 12.85 11.38 -11.70
C ARG A 60 12.62 10.14 -10.87
N SER A 61 11.35 9.89 -10.59
CA SER A 61 10.85 8.64 -10.07
C SER A 61 9.79 8.06 -10.99
N GLU A 62 9.67 6.73 -10.97
CA GLU A 62 8.68 5.97 -11.72
C GLU A 62 7.98 4.99 -10.79
N THR A 63 6.68 4.85 -10.93
CA THR A 63 5.88 3.84 -10.26
C THR A 63 5.23 2.94 -11.29
N SER A 64 5.39 1.62 -11.12
CA SER A 64 4.81 0.62 -12.02
C SER A 64 4.02 -0.45 -11.27
N LEU A 65 3.02 -1.03 -11.90
CA LEU A 65 2.25 -2.16 -11.36
C LEU A 65 3.03 -3.47 -11.53
N VAL A 66 3.17 -4.26 -10.47
CA VAL A 66 3.83 -5.58 -10.54
C VAL A 66 3.09 -6.54 -11.46
N SER A 67 1.76 -6.47 -11.49
CA SER A 67 0.92 -7.41 -12.24
C SER A 67 1.00 -7.26 -13.77
N GLY A 68 1.62 -6.19 -14.29
CA GLY A 68 1.65 -5.93 -15.73
C GLY A 68 2.86 -5.15 -16.24
N ASN A 69 3.80 -4.76 -15.37
CA ASN A 69 4.93 -3.89 -15.69
C ASN A 69 4.53 -2.57 -16.38
N GLU A 70 3.29 -2.12 -16.19
CA GLU A 70 2.80 -0.84 -16.70
C GLU A 70 3.31 0.28 -15.77
N ILE A 71 4.00 1.26 -16.33
CA ILE A 71 4.32 2.50 -15.63
C ILE A 71 3.04 3.32 -15.49
N ILE A 72 2.62 3.55 -14.26
CA ILE A 72 1.39 4.27 -13.97
C ILE A 72 1.64 5.73 -13.63
N PHE A 73 2.82 6.06 -13.08
CA PHE A 73 3.15 7.42 -12.67
C PHE A 73 4.64 7.70 -12.89
N VAL A 74 4.94 8.90 -13.39
CA VAL A 74 6.29 9.42 -13.55
C VAL A 74 6.31 10.81 -12.95
N ASN A 75 7.27 11.08 -12.07
CA ASN A 75 7.40 12.37 -11.41
C ASN A 75 8.84 12.86 -11.51
N GLU A 76 9.03 14.06 -12.04
CA GLU A 76 10.32 14.73 -12.08
C GLU A 76 10.60 15.41 -10.74
N PHE A 77 11.83 15.27 -10.24
CA PHE A 77 12.24 15.96 -9.03
C PHE A 77 12.56 17.41 -9.37
N SER A 78 11.80 18.34 -8.80
CA SER A 78 12.13 19.76 -8.83
C SER A 78 12.84 20.16 -7.54
N ILE A 79 13.96 20.89 -7.68
CA ILE A 79 14.69 21.41 -6.52
C ILE A 79 13.84 22.51 -5.91
N ASN A 80 13.37 22.27 -4.68
CA ASN A 80 12.83 23.34 -3.85
C ASN A 80 13.95 23.85 -2.93
N PRO A 81 14.64 24.95 -3.28
CA PRO A 81 15.78 25.44 -2.52
C PRO A 81 15.34 25.81 -1.10
N GLY A 82 15.91 25.11 -0.10
CA GLY A 82 15.66 25.36 1.33
C GLY A 82 14.83 24.31 2.07
N SER A 83 14.34 23.27 1.41
CA SER A 83 13.67 22.15 2.09
C SER A 83 14.68 21.09 2.54
N VAL A 84 14.76 20.84 3.85
CA VAL A 84 15.63 19.80 4.44
C VAL A 84 15.07 18.40 4.20
N ILE A 85 13.74 18.29 4.06
CA ILE A 85 13.02 17.05 3.79
C ILE A 85 12.37 17.19 2.42
N GLN A 86 12.64 16.22 1.55
CA GLN A 86 12.03 16.13 0.23
C GLN A 86 11.09 14.94 0.20
N PHE A 87 9.98 15.06 -0.51
CA PHE A 87 9.00 14.00 -0.64
C PHE A 87 8.99 13.49 -2.07
N ALA A 88 9.02 12.16 -2.24
CA ALA A 88 8.79 11.55 -3.52
C ALA A 88 7.33 11.10 -3.62
N ALA A 89 6.62 11.57 -4.64
CA ALA A 89 5.27 11.13 -4.92
C ALA A 89 5.29 9.72 -5.55
N ILE A 90 4.54 8.79 -4.97
CA ILE A 90 4.44 7.40 -5.42
C ILE A 90 3.25 7.24 -6.36
N VAL A 91 2.07 7.74 -5.97
CA VAL A 91 0.86 7.77 -6.77
C VAL A 91 -0.05 8.91 -6.28
N ASN A 92 -1.06 9.26 -7.07
CA ASN A 92 -2.12 10.19 -6.68
C ASN A 92 -3.49 9.75 -7.20
N ASP A 93 -4.53 10.50 -6.88
CA ASP A 93 -5.92 10.18 -7.20
C ASP A 93 -6.22 10.00 -8.70
N MET A 94 -5.40 10.54 -9.61
CA MET A 94 -5.57 10.28 -11.06
C MET A 94 -5.37 8.80 -11.44
N HIS A 95 -4.75 8.02 -10.55
CA HIS A 95 -4.38 6.63 -10.81
C HIS A 95 -5.35 5.61 -10.20
N LEU A 96 -6.44 6.05 -9.55
CA LEU A 96 -7.42 5.18 -8.89
C LEU A 96 -7.90 4.04 -9.78
N LYS A 97 -8.23 4.33 -11.05
CA LYS A 97 -8.72 3.33 -12.01
C LYS A 97 -7.73 2.21 -12.33
N LYS A 98 -6.45 2.42 -12.04
CA LYS A 98 -5.37 1.42 -12.25
C LYS A 98 -5.05 0.63 -10.97
N LEU A 99 -5.55 1.10 -9.82
CA LEU A 99 -5.29 0.50 -8.52
C LEU A 99 -6.47 -0.37 -8.10
N LYS A 100 -6.18 -1.40 -7.32
CA LYS A 100 -7.21 -2.21 -6.65
C LYS A 100 -7.55 -1.56 -5.33
N LYS A 101 -8.84 -1.59 -4.96
CA LYS A 101 -9.34 -1.00 -3.72
C LYS A 101 -8.67 -1.62 -2.49
N GLU A 102 -8.53 -2.94 -2.51
CA GLU A 102 -7.89 -3.75 -1.46
C GLU A 102 -6.37 -3.59 -1.42
N GLY A 103 -5.75 -3.14 -2.52
CA GLY A 103 -4.31 -2.93 -2.64
C GLY A 103 -3.73 -3.51 -3.92
N SER A 104 -3.00 -2.66 -4.64
CA SER A 104 -2.10 -3.05 -5.73
C SER A 104 -0.66 -3.04 -5.24
N GLU A 105 0.10 -4.08 -5.58
CA GLU A 105 1.55 -4.05 -5.43
C GLU A 105 2.17 -3.20 -6.55
N VAL A 106 2.96 -2.22 -6.15
CA VAL A 106 3.68 -1.33 -7.07
C VAL A 106 5.17 -1.36 -6.79
N ILE A 107 5.97 -1.21 -7.84
CA ILE A 107 7.41 -0.97 -7.77
C ILE A 107 7.64 0.53 -7.96
N PHE A 108 8.27 1.16 -6.96
CA PHE A 108 8.71 2.53 -7.00
C PHE A 108 10.21 2.59 -7.25
N ILE A 109 10.64 3.34 -8.27
CA ILE A 109 12.02 3.42 -8.72
C ILE A 109 12.47 4.87 -8.76
N ILE A 110 13.68 5.15 -8.27
CA ILE A 110 14.33 6.46 -8.41
C ILE A 110 15.49 6.35 -9.39
N PHE A 111 15.59 7.34 -10.27
CA PHE A 111 16.64 7.49 -11.26
C PHE A 111 17.46 8.76 -11.02
N ASP A 112 18.77 8.67 -11.22
CA ASP A 112 19.67 9.82 -11.28
C ASP A 112 19.59 10.56 -12.63
N LYS A 113 20.32 11.68 -12.74
CA LYS A 113 20.47 12.47 -13.98
C LYS A 113 21.08 11.73 -15.17
N ASN A 114 21.73 10.59 -14.94
CA ASN A 114 22.29 9.73 -15.99
C ASN A 114 21.33 8.59 -16.39
N ASN A 115 20.07 8.63 -15.94
CA ASN A 115 19.08 7.55 -16.10
C ASN A 115 19.48 6.24 -15.44
N LYS A 116 20.40 6.26 -14.48
CA LYS A 116 20.76 5.08 -13.70
C LYS A 116 19.75 4.91 -12.58
N LYS A 117 19.20 3.69 -12.46
CA LYS A 117 18.42 3.28 -11.29
C LYS A 117 19.32 3.30 -10.06
N ILE A 118 18.95 4.09 -9.05
CA ILE A 118 19.68 4.18 -7.79
C ILE A 118 18.92 3.55 -6.61
N PHE A 119 17.61 3.43 -6.71
CA PHE A 119 16.75 2.87 -5.67
C PHE A 119 15.54 2.18 -6.29
N GLU A 120 15.06 1.13 -5.64
CA GLU A 120 13.87 0.36 -6.00
C GLU A 120 13.22 -0.17 -4.72
N GLU A 121 11.90 -0.01 -4.58
CA GLU A 121 11.17 -0.50 -3.43
C GLU A 121 9.72 -0.83 -3.76
N LYS A 122 9.14 -1.74 -2.97
CA LYS A 122 7.76 -2.19 -3.08
C LYS A 122 6.83 -1.44 -2.13
N PHE A 123 5.67 -1.07 -2.65
CA PHE A 123 4.56 -0.54 -1.85
C PHE A 123 3.28 -1.32 -2.15
N ILE A 124 2.37 -1.35 -1.18
CA ILE A 124 0.99 -1.74 -1.41
C ILE A 124 0.13 -0.47 -1.33
N ILE A 125 -0.48 -0.12 -2.45
CA ILE A 125 -1.29 1.09 -2.59
C ILE A 125 -2.73 0.65 -2.85
N GLY A 126 -3.63 1.03 -1.94
CA GLY A 126 -5.06 0.86 -2.11
C GLY A 126 -5.72 2.19 -2.37
N HIS A 127 -7.04 2.19 -2.27
CA HIS A 127 -7.81 3.42 -2.25
C HIS A 127 -9.17 3.20 -1.57
N ASP A 128 -9.78 4.29 -1.12
CA ASP A 128 -11.20 4.33 -0.83
C ASP A 128 -11.99 4.70 -2.10
N CYS A 129 -13.19 5.27 -1.97
CA CYS A 129 -13.95 5.65 -3.17
C CYS A 129 -13.47 6.91 -3.88
N CYS A 130 -12.61 7.69 -3.25
CA CYS A 130 -12.22 9.02 -3.68
C CYS A 130 -10.71 9.23 -3.71
N HIS A 131 -9.95 8.57 -2.83
CA HIS A 131 -8.55 8.88 -2.57
C HIS A 131 -7.68 7.64 -2.48
N VAL A 132 -6.45 7.78 -2.99
CA VAL A 132 -5.40 6.77 -2.82
C VAL A 132 -4.92 6.71 -1.37
N GLU A 133 -4.50 5.52 -0.93
CA GLU A 133 -3.94 5.33 0.40
C GLU A 133 -2.79 4.30 0.40
N LYS A 134 -1.76 4.58 1.22
CA LYS A 134 -0.68 3.63 1.47
C LYS A 134 -1.17 2.56 2.42
N ARG A 135 -1.21 1.30 1.97
CA ARG A 135 -1.52 0.14 2.81
C ARG A 135 -0.28 -0.42 3.49
N SER A 136 0.85 -0.46 2.76
CA SER A 136 2.14 -0.86 3.30
C SER A 136 3.31 -0.39 2.44
N GLY A 137 4.51 -0.45 3.00
CA GLY A 137 5.77 0.00 2.42
C GLY A 137 6.53 0.84 3.43
N PRO A 138 7.76 1.29 3.11
CA PRO A 138 8.53 2.11 4.03
C PRO A 138 7.84 3.43 4.39
N GLU A 139 8.17 3.94 5.58
CA GLU A 139 7.77 5.28 6.03
C GLU A 139 8.73 6.37 5.54
N GLU A 140 9.94 5.98 5.16
CA GLU A 140 10.99 6.86 4.63
C GLU A 140 11.89 6.05 3.68
N ILE A 141 12.52 6.74 2.73
CA ILE A 141 13.53 6.17 1.84
C ILE A 141 14.86 6.83 2.19
N ILE A 142 15.88 6.00 2.44
CA ILE A 142 17.24 6.47 2.72
C ILE A 142 18.11 6.25 1.47
N LEU A 143 18.67 7.35 0.95
CA LEU A 143 19.55 7.39 -0.23
C LEU A 143 21.00 7.65 0.17
#